data_AF-A0A7S2F6R0-F1
#
_entry.id   AF-A0A7S2F6R0-F1
#
_cell.length_a   1.000
_cell.length_b   1.000
_cell.length_c   1.000
_cell.angle_alpha   90.00
_cell.angle_beta   90.00
_cell.angle_gamma   90.00
#
_symmetry.space_group_name_H-M   'P 1'
#
loop_
_entity.id
_entity.type
_entity.pdbx_description
1 polymer ?
#
loop_
_entity_poly.entity_id
_entity_poly.type
_entity_poly.pdbx_seq_one_letter_code
_entity_poly.pdbx_strand_id
1 'polypeptide(L)'
;MRRPSFFSAHCRRCGVLSSLLHTHTHIHTMGKTPFRLRMVQYMLSPNEQNVLGGLVKDLPSTIQKKISDNFFEITAFCLVPGFGTYYYAKSTVEKEKIAHRY
;
A
#
# COMPACT_ATOMS: atom_id res chain seq x y z
N MET A 1 23.43 -4.28 47.41
CA MET A 1 24.87 -4.27 47.09
C MET A 1 25.13 -5.26 45.95
N ARG A 2 26.12 -4.97 45.10
CA ARG A 2 26.31 -5.52 43.73
C ARG A 2 26.99 -6.92 43.69
N ARG A 3 26.71 -7.63 42.58
CA ARG A 3 27.43 -8.73 41.87
C ARG A 3 27.24 -10.17 42.39
N PRO A 4 27.20 -11.17 41.47
CA PRO A 4 28.36 -11.76 40.77
C PRO A 4 28.20 -11.72 39.23
N SER A 5 29.18 -11.52 38.33
CA SER A 5 30.53 -12.07 38.07
C SER A 5 30.56 -13.35 37.22
N PHE A 6 31.18 -13.24 36.02
CA PHE A 6 31.79 -14.31 35.17
C PHE A 6 30.81 -15.33 34.52
N PHE A 7 30.96 -15.90 33.33
CA PHE A 7 32.05 -16.35 32.43
C PHE A 7 31.36 -16.44 31.02
N SER A 8 31.96 -16.16 29.86
CA SER A 8 32.81 -17.13 29.17
C SER A 8 33.11 -16.59 27.76
N ALA A 9 34.40 -16.51 27.44
CA ALA A 9 34.90 -16.36 26.09
C ALA A 9 34.88 -17.75 25.42
N HIS A 10 34.37 -17.87 24.19
CA HIS A 10 34.79 -18.96 23.31
C HIS A 10 34.69 -18.61 21.82
N CYS A 11 35.83 -18.87 21.16
CA CYS A 11 36.06 -19.18 19.75
C CYS A 11 35.75 -18.14 18.67
N ARG A 12 36.80 -17.42 18.28
CA ARG A 12 37.05 -17.11 16.86
C ARG A 12 37.32 -18.41 16.09
N ARG A 13 36.93 -18.44 14.81
CA ARG A 13 37.43 -19.31 13.72
C ARG A 13 36.62 -20.59 13.44
N CYS A 14 35.72 -20.50 12.46
CA CYS A 14 35.54 -21.49 11.40
C CYS A 14 34.67 -20.88 10.31
N GLY A 15 35.33 -20.33 9.29
CA GLY A 15 34.73 -20.18 7.97
C GLY A 15 35.02 -21.44 7.16
N VAL A 16 34.24 -21.57 6.08
CA VAL A 16 34.36 -22.50 4.95
C VAL A 16 33.63 -23.85 5.12
N LEU A 17 32.83 -24.16 4.10
CA LEU A 17 32.02 -25.36 3.83
C LEU A 17 30.59 -25.38 4.39
N SER A 18 29.74 -24.53 3.80
CA SER A 18 28.31 -24.83 3.63
C SER A 18 27.95 -24.62 2.15
N SER A 19 28.09 -25.69 1.36
CA SER A 19 27.74 -25.68 -0.06
C SER A 19 27.23 -27.07 -0.47
N LEU A 20 26.00 -27.39 -0.05
CA LEU A 20 25.06 -28.38 -0.59
C LEU A 20 23.96 -28.44 0.49
N LEU A 21 22.70 -28.05 0.30
CA LEU A 21 21.84 -28.15 -0.86
C LEU A 21 20.71 -27.15 -0.58
N HIS A 22 20.59 -26.09 -1.38
CA HIS A 22 19.55 -25.07 -1.21
C HIS A 22 18.23 -25.60 -1.79
N THR A 23 17.22 -25.49 -0.95
CA THR A 23 15.80 -25.67 -1.15
C THR A 23 15.26 -24.79 -2.29
N HIS A 24 14.25 -25.33 -2.97
CA HIS A 24 13.52 -24.65 -4.03
C HIS A 24 12.55 -23.61 -3.44
N THR A 25 12.52 -22.46 -4.12
CA THR A 25 11.47 -21.44 -4.20
C THR A 25 11.30 -20.37 -3.10
N HIS A 26 11.82 -19.19 -3.47
CA HIS A 26 11.09 -17.93 -3.63
C HIS A 26 10.75 -17.12 -2.38
N ILE A 27 11.78 -16.51 -1.78
CA ILE A 27 11.64 -15.33 -0.91
C ILE A 27 12.28 -14.15 -1.64
N HIS A 28 11.45 -13.15 -1.97
CA HIS A 28 11.90 -11.85 -2.46
C HIS A 28 12.99 -11.30 -1.52
N THR A 29 14.15 -11.00 -2.10
CA THR A 29 15.35 -10.59 -1.37
C THR A 29 15.12 -9.27 -0.63
N MET A 30 15.00 -9.32 0.70
CA MET A 30 15.17 -8.14 1.55
C MET A 30 16.62 -7.64 1.45
N GLY A 31 16.76 -6.31 1.38
CA GLY A 31 17.97 -5.56 1.03
C GLY A 31 19.32 -6.22 1.33
N LYS A 32 20.18 -6.26 0.29
CA LYS A 32 21.55 -6.81 0.30
C LYS A 32 22.52 -6.07 1.25
N THR A 33 22.10 -4.96 1.87
CA THR A 33 22.86 -4.25 2.91
C THR A 33 21.94 -3.87 4.08
N PRO A 34 21.93 -4.63 5.19
CA PRO A 34 21.14 -4.27 6.35
C PRO A 34 21.73 -3.02 7.02
N PHE A 35 20.96 -1.91 7.04
CA PHE A 35 21.28 -0.75 7.86
C PHE A 35 20.92 -1.06 9.32
N ARG A 36 21.87 -0.83 10.24
CA ARG A 36 21.68 -1.14 11.67
C ARG A 36 20.83 -0.05 12.34
N LEU A 37 19.52 -0.24 12.36
CA LEU A 37 18.60 0.59 13.13
C LEU A 37 18.62 0.17 14.62
N ARG A 38 18.71 1.13 15.52
CA ARG A 38 18.52 0.92 16.97
C ARG A 38 17.05 1.22 17.30
N MET A 39 16.17 0.24 17.13
CA MET A 39 14.76 0.34 17.47
C MET A 39 14.32 -0.90 18.26
N VAL A 40 13.48 -0.68 19.28
CA VAL A 40 12.77 -1.76 19.97
C VAL A 40 11.40 -1.87 19.32
N GLN A 41 11.14 -2.99 18.65
CA GLN A 41 9.85 -3.27 18.02
C GLN A 41 9.01 -4.12 18.97
N TYR A 42 7.86 -3.60 19.41
CA TYR A 42 6.86 -4.37 20.14
C TYR A 42 5.81 -4.86 19.15
N MET A 43 5.52 -6.16 19.17
CA MET A 43 4.51 -6.78 18.31
C MET A 43 3.67 -7.74 19.14
N LEU A 44 2.36 -7.75 18.88
CA LEU A 44 1.45 -8.76 19.42
C LEU A 44 1.44 -9.98 18.48
N SER A 45 1.09 -11.15 19.00
CA SER A 45 0.80 -12.32 18.15
C SER A 45 -0.35 -12.01 17.19
N PRO A 46 -0.30 -12.45 15.92
CA PRO A 46 -1.38 -12.21 14.96
C PRO A 46 -2.71 -12.86 15.36
N ASN A 47 -2.67 -13.90 16.21
CA ASN A 47 -3.88 -14.59 16.68
C ASN A 47 -4.64 -13.82 17.76
N GLU A 48 -4.00 -12.83 18.39
CA GLU A 48 -4.58 -11.95 19.41
C GLU A 48 -5.08 -10.61 18.81
N GLN A 49 -4.84 -10.39 17.51
CA GLN A 49 -5.17 -9.15 16.84
C GLN A 49 -6.47 -9.30 16.04
N ASN A 50 -7.38 -8.32 16.18
CA ASN A 50 -8.59 -8.24 15.38
C ASN A 50 -8.27 -7.94 13.91
N VAL A 51 -8.26 -8.97 13.07
CA VAL A 51 -7.85 -8.91 11.66
C VAL A 51 -8.71 -7.96 10.81
N LEU A 52 -9.99 -7.78 11.16
CA LEU A 52 -10.95 -7.00 10.36
C LEU A 52 -11.42 -5.70 11.03
N GLY A 53 -10.97 -5.41 12.25
CA GLY A 53 -11.47 -4.28 13.04
C GLY A 53 -11.13 -2.90 12.44
N GLY A 54 -9.98 -2.78 11.77
CA GLY A 54 -9.54 -1.52 11.16
C GLY A 54 -10.33 -1.18 9.89
N LEU A 55 -10.66 -2.17 9.07
CA LEU A 55 -11.30 -1.92 7.78
C LEU A 55 -12.66 -1.21 7.93
N VAL A 56 -13.48 -1.62 8.89
CA VAL A 56 -14.83 -1.02 9.12
C VAL A 56 -14.76 0.32 9.83
N LYS A 57 -13.83 0.49 10.77
CA LYS A 57 -13.69 1.74 11.53
C LYS A 57 -13.07 2.86 10.69
N ASP A 58 -12.18 2.50 9.78
CA ASP A 58 -11.42 3.45 8.95
C ASP A 58 -12.00 3.61 7.54
N LEU A 59 -13.07 2.89 7.20
CA LEU A 59 -13.79 3.01 5.94
C LEU A 59 -14.22 4.46 5.62
N PRO A 60 -14.94 5.18 6.50
CA PRO A 60 -15.40 6.53 6.19
C PRO A 60 -14.24 7.52 6.04
N SER A 61 -13.22 7.43 6.90
CA SER A 61 -12.05 8.30 6.85
C SER A 61 -11.19 8.05 5.60
N THR A 62 -11.06 6.78 5.19
CA THR A 62 -10.34 6.38 3.97
C THR A 62 -11.07 6.84 2.72
N ILE A 63 -12.40 6.74 2.68
CA ILE A 63 -13.21 7.21 1.55
C ILE A 63 -13.10 8.73 1.42
N GLN A 64 -13.20 9.48 2.54
CA GLN A 64 -13.07 10.92 2.52
C GLN A 64 -11.71 11.37 1.99
N LYS A 65 -10.61 10.74 2.42
CA LYS A 65 -9.27 11.01 1.87
C LYS A 65 -9.18 10.72 0.37
N LYS A 66 -9.67 9.56 -0.06
CA LYS A 66 -9.62 9.18 -1.48
C LYS A 66 -10.44 10.10 -2.36
N ILE A 67 -11.57 10.60 -1.85
CA ILE A 67 -12.39 11.56 -2.56
C ILE A 67 -11.69 12.93 -2.54
N SER A 68 -11.22 13.43 -1.40
CA SER A 68 -10.57 14.75 -1.32
C SER A 68 -9.35 14.87 -2.25
N ASP A 69 -8.53 13.83 -2.28
CA ASP A 69 -7.25 13.86 -2.99
C ASP A 69 -7.44 13.77 -4.51
N ASN A 70 -8.51 13.09 -4.96
CA ASN A 70 -8.76 12.84 -6.39
C ASN A 70 -9.97 13.59 -6.96
N PHE A 71 -10.69 14.37 -6.14
CA PHE A 71 -11.95 15.01 -6.57
C PHE A 71 -11.73 15.93 -7.77
N PHE A 72 -10.67 16.73 -7.74
CA PHE A 72 -10.36 17.66 -8.82
C PHE A 72 -9.99 16.93 -10.11
N GLU A 73 -9.12 15.92 -10.02
CA GLU A 73 -8.67 15.14 -11.18
C GLU A 73 -9.82 14.35 -11.83
N ILE A 74 -10.63 13.67 -11.01
CA ILE A 74 -11.79 12.89 -11.49
C ILE A 74 -12.81 13.83 -12.15
N THR A 75 -13.13 14.95 -11.50
CA THR A 75 -14.13 15.88 -12.01
C THR A 75 -13.65 16.54 -13.30
N ALA A 76 -12.44 17.10 -13.31
CA ALA A 76 -11.93 17.87 -14.43
C ALA A 76 -11.54 17.00 -15.63
N PHE A 77 -10.94 15.83 -15.42
CA PHE A 77 -10.42 15.02 -16.51
C PHE A 77 -11.41 13.99 -17.04
N CYS A 78 -12.26 13.42 -16.17
CA CYS A 78 -13.17 12.34 -16.56
C CYS A 78 -14.60 12.83 -16.76
N LEU A 79 -15.14 13.58 -15.79
CA LEU A 79 -16.55 13.98 -15.83
C LEU A 79 -16.82 15.14 -16.80
N VAL A 80 -15.99 16.19 -16.79
CA VAL A 80 -16.18 17.37 -17.65
C VAL A 80 -16.25 17.03 -19.16
N PRO A 81 -15.29 16.31 -19.77
CA PRO A 81 -15.40 15.97 -21.19
C PRO A 81 -16.48 14.92 -21.48
N GLY A 82 -16.73 13.98 -20.57
CA GLY A 82 -17.79 12.97 -20.71
C GLY A 82 -19.19 13.58 -20.74
N PHE A 83 -19.52 14.40 -19.74
CA PHE A 83 -20.78 15.13 -19.72
C PHE A 83 -20.84 16.20 -20.81
N GLY A 84 -19.73 16.91 -21.08
CA GLY A 84 -19.66 17.94 -22.11
C GLY A 84 -20.02 17.41 -23.50
N THR A 85 -19.43 16.28 -23.89
CA THR A 85 -19.73 15.62 -25.17
C THR A 85 -21.17 15.09 -25.24
N TYR A 86 -21.67 14.48 -24.15
CA TYR A 86 -23.05 14.02 -24.08
C TYR A 86 -24.06 15.15 -24.27
N TYR A 87 -23.90 16.25 -23.53
CA TYR A 87 -24.80 17.40 -23.64
C TYR A 87 -24.68 18.09 -25.01
N TYR A 88 -23.47 18.19 -25.54
CA TYR A 88 -23.24 18.76 -26.87
C TYR A 88 -23.97 17.96 -27.96
N ALA A 89 -23.78 16.63 -28.00
CA ALA A 89 -24.41 15.77 -29.00
C ALA A 89 -25.94 15.78 -28.90
N LYS A 90 -26.49 15.79 -27.67
CA LYS A 90 -27.93 15.95 -27.48
C LYS A 90 -28.44 17.29 -28.01
N SER A 91 -27.70 18.37 -27.76
CA SER A 91 -28.07 19.71 -28.21
C SER A 91 -28.10 19.83 -29.73
N THR A 92 -27.15 19.22 -30.44
CA THR A 92 -27.09 19.30 -31.91
C THR A 92 -28.25 18.54 -32.54
N VAL A 93 -28.53 17.32 -32.08
CA VAL A 93 -29.66 16.51 -32.58
C VAL A 93 -31.00 17.21 -32.38
N GLU A 94 -31.22 17.85 -31.22
CA GLU A 94 -32.44 18.62 -30.97
C GLU A 94 -32.55 19.85 -31.88
N LYS A 95 -31.43 20.55 -32.13
CA LYS A 95 -31.40 21.70 -33.05
C LYS A 95 -31.69 21.30 -34.50
N GLU A 96 -31.12 20.20 -34.96
CA GLU A 96 -31.39 19.64 -36.29
C GLU A 96 -32.86 19.23 -36.43
N LYS A 97 -33.41 18.57 -35.43
CA LYS A 97 -34.83 18.20 -35.39
C LYS A 97 -35.74 19.42 -35.47
N ILE A 98 -35.37 20.54 -34.84
CA ILE A 98 -36.14 21.79 -34.91
C ILE A 98 -35.97 22.45 -36.28
N ALA A 99 -34.76 22.44 -36.85
CA ALA A 99 -34.45 23.06 -38.15
C ALA A 99 -35.19 22.40 -39.32
N HIS A 100 -35.44 21.09 -39.27
CA HIS A 100 -36.17 20.35 -40.30
C HIS A 100 -37.70 20.36 -40.15
N ARG A 101 -38.27 21.14 -39.22
CA ARG A 101 -39.73 21.19 -39.01
C ARG A 101 -40.49 22.10 -39.99
N TYR A 102 -39.81 22.91 -40.80
CA TYR A 102 -40.42 23.77 -41.81
C TYR A 102 -39.82 23.51 -43.19
#